data_AF-L2FEA4-F1
#
_entry.id   AF-L2FEA4-F1
#
_cell.length_a   1.000
_cell.length_b   1.000
_cell.length_c   1.000
_cell.angle_alpha   90.00
_cell.angle_beta   90.00
_cell.angle_gamma   90.00
#
_symmetry.space_group_name_H-M   'P 1'
#
loop_
_entity.id
_entity.type
_entity.pdbx_description
1 polymer ?
#
loop_
_entity_poly.entity_id
_entity_poly.type
_entity_poly.pdbx_seq_one_letter_code
_entity_poly.pdbx_strand_id
1 'polypeptide(L)'
;MRFHCMPLLYVISFFLLASALFSVLLSLAPCFVKSKNHCYRGYESHHSFDVDKALHAEWMKSIPDDANLTSLSIPGTHDTMTYSLRNQVFQATGYSYTNVLLTLFDFLEAHPSETVVMRLKEEGRPLGNNTMTFEDAFNIYLHNDTLTSAGAQAHFHKHNPRKPFPALGALRSKIFLLQNFPSKGPKSPYGVIWESSDMVLEDLWIIPSMEHLYMKWEAIENALKRAATSKPNNRVLYLAHLSASTAGGADAGKTGIVIMDFPGRALVDEVLARNTALADRSAEL
;
A
#
# COMPACT_ATOMS: atom_id res chain seq x y z
N MET A 1 -23.72 69.91 -20.69
CA MET A 1 -23.15 68.74 -19.97
C MET A 1 -24.27 67.74 -19.71
N ARG A 2 -24.31 66.60 -20.39
CA ARG A 2 -25.25 65.50 -20.12
C ARG A 2 -24.45 64.27 -19.71
N PHE A 3 -24.25 64.08 -18.41
CA PHE A 3 -23.69 62.86 -17.86
C PHE A 3 -24.68 61.71 -18.12
N HIS A 4 -24.31 60.80 -19.00
CA HIS A 4 -25.06 59.56 -19.21
C HIS A 4 -24.77 58.67 -18.00
N CYS A 5 -25.70 58.67 -17.05
CA CYS A 5 -25.75 57.70 -15.96
C CYS A 5 -25.99 56.33 -16.61
N MET A 6 -24.93 55.52 -16.76
CA MET A 6 -25.14 54.12 -17.11
C MET A 6 -26.06 53.51 -16.05
N PRO A 7 -27.16 52.85 -16.42
CA PRO A 7 -28.10 52.33 -15.45
C PRO A 7 -27.36 51.33 -14.56
N LEU A 8 -27.33 51.62 -13.26
CA LEU A 8 -26.69 50.83 -12.21
C LEU A 8 -26.98 49.31 -12.36
N LEU A 9 -28.15 48.97 -12.88
CA LEU A 9 -28.58 47.62 -13.26
C LEU A 9 -27.66 46.89 -14.24
N TYR A 10 -27.14 47.55 -15.28
CA TYR A 10 -26.21 46.92 -16.24
C TYR A 10 -24.85 46.65 -15.62
N VAL A 11 -24.39 47.55 -14.74
CA VAL A 11 -23.13 47.39 -14.01
C VAL A 11 -23.25 46.21 -13.05
N ILE A 12 -24.34 46.14 -12.26
CA ILE A 12 -24.60 45.04 -11.34
C ILE A 12 -24.74 43.71 -12.09
N SER A 13 -25.48 43.69 -13.20
CA SER A 13 -25.66 42.49 -14.03
C SER A 13 -24.32 41.98 -14.60
N PHE A 14 -23.46 42.88 -15.09
CA PHE A 14 -22.13 42.52 -15.57
C PHE A 14 -21.26 41.92 -14.48
N PHE A 15 -21.24 42.50 -13.28
CA PHE A 15 -20.46 41.95 -12.16
C PHE A 15 -20.98 40.60 -11.68
N LEU A 16 -22.31 40.40 -11.66
CA LEU A 16 -22.90 39.10 -11.32
C LEU A 16 -22.57 38.03 -12.36
N LEU A 17 -22.63 38.37 -13.66
CA LEU A 17 -22.28 37.44 -14.74
C LEU A 17 -20.77 37.12 -14.74
N ALA A 18 -19.92 38.11 -14.51
CA ALA A 18 -18.48 37.93 -14.40
C ALA A 18 -18.11 37.08 -13.16
N SER A 19 -18.78 37.28 -12.02
CA SER A 19 -18.60 36.48 -10.81
C SER A 19 -19.09 35.04 -10.98
N ALA A 20 -20.22 34.84 -11.65
CA ALA A 20 -20.73 33.51 -11.99
C ALA A 20 -19.79 32.79 -12.96
N LEU A 21 -19.31 33.47 -14.01
CA LEU A 21 -18.34 32.91 -14.95
C LEU A 21 -17.00 32.58 -14.28
N PHE A 22 -16.52 33.44 -13.38
CA PHE A 22 -15.31 33.21 -12.59
C PHE A 22 -15.47 32.03 -11.63
N SER A 23 -16.63 31.90 -10.97
CA SER A 23 -16.96 30.76 -10.09
C SER A 23 -17.06 29.45 -10.88
N VAL A 24 -17.64 29.49 -12.08
CA VAL A 24 -17.70 28.34 -13.00
C VAL A 24 -16.30 27.97 -13.48
N LEU A 25 -15.47 28.94 -13.87
CA LEU A 25 -14.06 28.73 -14.23
C LEU A 25 -13.24 28.16 -13.07
N LEU A 26 -13.47 28.61 -11.82
CA LEU A 26 -12.83 28.02 -10.63
C LEU A 26 -13.30 26.58 -10.38
N SER A 27 -14.60 26.30 -10.55
CA SER A 27 -15.15 24.95 -10.37
C SER A 27 -14.69 23.95 -11.44
N LEU A 28 -14.34 24.44 -12.63
CA LEU A 28 -13.77 23.66 -13.73
C LEU A 28 -12.23 23.57 -13.68
N ALA A 29 -11.60 24.26 -12.73
CA ALA A 29 -10.15 24.36 -12.59
C ALA A 29 -9.61 23.75 -11.28
N PRO A 30 -10.05 22.55 -10.84
CA PRO A 30 -9.66 22.00 -9.54
C PRO A 30 -8.15 21.79 -9.38
N CYS A 31 -7.34 21.80 -10.45
CA CYS A 31 -5.89 21.61 -10.35
C CYS A 31 -5.04 22.83 -10.84
N PHE A 32 -5.60 24.00 -11.15
CA PHE A 32 -4.81 25.12 -11.74
C PHE A 32 -4.24 26.13 -10.73
N VAL A 33 -4.71 26.16 -9.48
CA VAL A 33 -4.28 27.16 -8.48
C VAL A 33 -3.96 26.54 -7.12
N LYS A 34 -3.17 25.45 -7.09
CA LYS A 34 -2.16 25.14 -6.03
C LYS A 34 -1.53 23.77 -6.30
N SER A 35 -0.22 23.79 -6.53
CA SER A 35 0.69 22.64 -6.61
C SER A 35 0.46 21.66 -7.78
N LYS A 36 1.40 21.68 -8.72
CA LYS A 36 1.54 20.67 -9.80
C LYS A 36 1.66 19.21 -9.30
N ASN A 37 1.71 18.95 -8.00
CA ASN A 37 2.06 17.64 -7.43
C ASN A 37 1.02 17.01 -6.49
N HIS A 38 -0.10 17.66 -6.18
CA HIS A 38 -1.04 17.16 -5.15
C HIS A 38 -2.43 16.77 -5.67
N CYS A 39 -2.67 16.82 -6.99
CA CYS A 39 -3.99 16.55 -7.60
C CYS A 39 -3.95 15.22 -8.37
N TYR A 40 -4.68 14.19 -7.93
CA TYR A 40 -4.88 12.94 -8.69
C TYR A 40 -6.36 12.71 -8.95
N ARG A 41 -6.76 12.67 -10.24
CA ARG A 41 -8.17 12.51 -10.67
C ARG A 41 -9.16 13.45 -9.96
N GLY A 42 -8.73 14.66 -9.62
CA GLY A 42 -9.54 15.67 -8.93
C GLY A 42 -9.53 15.60 -7.40
N TYR A 43 -8.75 14.69 -6.81
CA TYR A 43 -8.49 14.64 -5.36
C TYR A 43 -7.21 15.38 -5.02
N GLU A 44 -7.30 16.31 -4.07
CA GLU A 44 -6.15 16.96 -3.46
C GLU A 44 -5.87 16.36 -2.09
N SER A 45 -4.62 15.92 -1.84
CA SER A 45 -4.18 15.49 -0.52
C SER A 45 -2.79 16.03 -0.22
N HIS A 46 -2.62 16.62 0.97
CA HIS A 46 -1.30 16.99 1.48
C HIS A 46 -0.45 15.76 1.85
N HIS A 47 -1.08 14.58 1.98
CA HIS A 47 -0.45 13.35 2.44
C HIS A 47 -0.27 12.32 1.33
N SER A 48 -1.02 12.42 0.22
CA SER A 48 -0.96 11.52 -0.94
C SER A 48 -0.41 12.23 -2.17
N PHE A 49 0.66 11.72 -2.78
CA PHE A 49 1.26 12.35 -3.97
C PHE A 49 2.03 11.34 -4.86
N ASP A 50 2.01 11.62 -6.16
CA ASP A 50 2.74 10.94 -7.26
C ASP A 50 2.47 9.43 -7.48
N VAL A 51 1.23 8.95 -7.26
CA VAL A 51 0.84 7.53 -7.41
C VAL A 51 1.13 6.94 -8.81
N ASP A 52 1.16 7.78 -9.85
CA ASP A 52 1.39 7.36 -11.23
C ASP A 52 2.87 7.33 -11.65
N LYS A 53 3.80 7.81 -10.81
CA LYS A 53 5.23 7.82 -11.15
C LYS A 53 5.92 6.65 -10.48
N ALA A 54 6.39 5.70 -11.29
CA ALA A 54 7.13 4.52 -10.85
C ALA A 54 8.58 4.85 -10.43
N LEU A 55 8.75 5.77 -9.47
CA LEU A 55 10.05 6.32 -9.06
C LEU A 55 11.01 5.29 -8.43
N HIS A 56 10.45 4.24 -7.83
CA HIS A 56 11.17 3.19 -7.12
C HIS A 56 10.82 1.80 -7.64
N ALA A 57 10.59 1.65 -8.94
CA ALA A 57 10.15 0.38 -9.53
C ALA A 57 11.13 -0.80 -9.37
N GLU A 58 12.43 -0.52 -9.12
CA GLU A 58 13.50 -1.52 -8.99
C GLU A 58 14.36 -1.31 -7.73
N TRP A 59 13.78 -0.82 -6.63
CA TRP A 59 14.57 -0.46 -5.45
C TRP A 59 15.23 -1.67 -4.76
N MET A 60 14.66 -2.88 -4.88
CA MET A 60 15.26 -4.09 -4.30
C MET A 60 16.45 -4.61 -5.11
N LYS A 61 16.68 -4.10 -6.32
CA LYS A 61 17.80 -4.51 -7.19
C LYS A 61 19.17 -4.33 -6.56
N SER A 62 19.35 -3.29 -5.75
CA SER A 62 20.63 -3.02 -5.07
C SER A 62 20.82 -3.81 -3.77
N ILE A 63 19.82 -4.57 -3.33
CA ILE A 63 19.89 -5.35 -2.08
C ILE A 63 20.45 -6.74 -2.40
N PRO A 64 21.44 -7.26 -1.64
CA PRO A 64 21.99 -8.60 -1.85
C PRO A 64 20.96 -9.72 -1.76
N ASP A 65 21.13 -10.76 -2.58
CA ASP A 65 20.24 -11.92 -2.64
C ASP A 65 20.17 -12.73 -1.33
N ASP A 66 21.23 -12.67 -0.52
CA ASP A 66 21.31 -13.35 0.78
C ASP A 66 20.65 -12.55 1.92
N ALA A 67 20.20 -11.32 1.66
CA ALA A 67 19.47 -10.52 2.64
C ALA A 67 18.16 -11.23 3.01
N ASN A 68 17.96 -11.48 4.30
CA ASN A 68 16.73 -12.11 4.78
C ASN A 68 15.55 -11.14 4.61
N LEU A 69 14.39 -11.62 4.15
CA LEU A 69 13.17 -10.81 4.06
C LEU A 69 12.88 -10.03 5.37
N THR A 70 13.11 -10.65 6.53
CA THR A 70 12.85 -10.02 7.84
C THR A 70 13.79 -8.86 8.15
N SER A 71 14.89 -8.69 7.41
CA SER A 71 15.83 -7.58 7.55
C SER A 71 15.45 -6.33 6.79
N LEU A 72 14.54 -6.44 5.80
CA LEU A 72 14.15 -5.34 4.93
C LEU A 72 13.18 -4.40 5.63
N SER A 73 13.21 -3.14 5.19
CA SER A 73 12.19 -2.13 5.45
C SER A 73 11.36 -1.95 4.19
N ILE A 74 10.08 -2.33 4.23
CA ILE A 74 9.23 -2.47 3.04
C ILE A 74 8.02 -1.54 3.16
N PRO A 75 7.83 -0.58 2.24
CA PRO A 75 6.62 0.22 2.20
C PRO A 75 5.45 -0.63 1.68
N GLY A 76 4.27 -0.45 2.26
CA GLY A 76 3.03 -1.11 1.83
C GLY A 76 1.83 -0.19 1.97
N THR A 77 0.74 -0.59 1.33
CA THR A 77 -0.49 0.20 1.25
C THR A 77 -1.62 -0.51 1.97
N HIS A 78 -2.35 0.23 2.80
CA HIS A 78 -3.59 -0.23 3.40
C HIS A 78 -4.71 -0.17 2.37
N ASP A 79 -5.55 -1.20 2.31
CA ASP A 79 -6.69 -1.30 1.39
C ASP A 79 -6.38 -0.82 -0.04
N THR A 80 -5.30 -1.35 -0.63
CA THR A 80 -4.63 -0.88 -1.87
C THR A 80 -5.57 -0.50 -3.02
N MET A 81 -6.69 -1.21 -3.18
CA MET A 81 -7.62 -1.06 -4.29
C MET A 81 -8.75 -0.05 -4.01
N THR A 82 -8.60 0.85 -3.03
CA THR A 82 -9.65 1.83 -2.67
C THR A 82 -9.47 3.21 -3.31
N TYR A 83 -8.40 3.43 -4.08
CA TYR A 83 -8.08 4.73 -4.67
C TYR A 83 -9.16 5.29 -5.64
N SER A 84 -10.02 4.42 -6.19
CA SER A 84 -11.09 4.77 -7.12
C SER A 84 -12.42 5.13 -6.43
N LEU A 85 -12.52 4.92 -5.13
CA LEU A 85 -13.75 5.12 -4.36
C LEU A 85 -14.05 6.62 -4.18
N ARG A 86 -15.33 6.98 -4.25
CA ARG A 86 -15.77 8.40 -4.27
C ARG A 86 -16.42 8.90 -2.98
N ASN A 87 -16.67 8.01 -2.03
CA ASN A 87 -17.29 8.33 -0.75
C ASN A 87 -16.89 7.29 0.30
N GLN A 88 -17.26 7.56 1.55
CA GLN A 88 -16.96 6.72 2.72
C GLN A 88 -17.97 5.57 2.90
N VAL A 89 -18.79 5.26 1.90
CA VAL A 89 -19.73 4.14 1.96
C VAL A 89 -18.99 2.88 1.54
N PHE A 90 -19.11 1.82 2.34
CA PHE A 90 -18.62 0.49 1.99
C PHE A 90 -19.14 0.06 0.62
N GLN A 91 -18.23 -0.17 -0.31
CA GLN A 91 -18.56 -0.51 -1.69
C GLN A 91 -17.47 -1.40 -2.29
N ALA A 92 -17.83 -2.11 -3.37
CA ALA A 92 -16.86 -2.86 -4.14
C ALA A 92 -15.82 -1.90 -4.73
N THR A 93 -14.55 -2.29 -4.67
CA THR A 93 -13.41 -1.53 -5.22
C THR A 93 -13.48 -1.34 -6.74
N GLY A 94 -14.28 -2.17 -7.42
CA GLY A 94 -14.35 -2.23 -8.88
C GLY A 94 -13.24 -3.09 -9.50
N TYR A 95 -12.40 -3.74 -8.68
CA TYR A 95 -11.32 -4.62 -9.14
C TYR A 95 -11.59 -6.07 -8.71
N SER A 96 -11.44 -7.00 -9.65
CA SER A 96 -11.45 -8.44 -9.34
C SER A 96 -10.07 -8.92 -8.90
N TYR A 97 -10.02 -10.09 -8.26
CA TYR A 97 -8.74 -10.72 -7.93
C TYR A 97 -7.91 -11.06 -9.17
N THR A 98 -8.55 -11.40 -10.31
CA THR A 98 -7.87 -11.55 -11.60
C THR A 98 -7.14 -10.27 -12.00
N ASN A 99 -7.78 -9.10 -11.89
CA ASN A 99 -7.13 -7.84 -12.23
C ASN A 99 -5.89 -7.59 -11.39
N VAL A 100 -5.97 -7.89 -10.09
CA VAL A 100 -4.83 -7.76 -9.16
C VAL A 100 -3.71 -8.71 -9.56
N LEU A 101 -4.00 -10.01 -9.73
CA LEU A 101 -2.98 -11.00 -10.08
C LEU A 101 -2.26 -10.68 -11.38
N LEU A 102 -3.00 -10.38 -12.45
CA LEU A 102 -2.39 -10.03 -13.73
C LEU A 102 -1.50 -8.77 -13.62
N THR A 103 -1.95 -7.76 -12.89
CA THR A 103 -1.13 -6.55 -12.64
C THR A 103 0.16 -6.88 -11.89
N LEU A 104 0.10 -7.77 -10.88
CA LEU A 104 1.28 -8.19 -10.13
C LEU A 104 2.23 -9.05 -10.96
N PHE A 105 1.72 -9.93 -11.81
CA PHE A 105 2.55 -10.73 -12.71
C PHE A 105 3.27 -9.85 -13.72
N ASP A 106 2.56 -8.95 -14.41
CA ASP A 106 3.15 -7.99 -15.34
C ASP A 106 4.26 -7.16 -14.68
N PHE A 107 4.03 -6.71 -13.44
CA PHE A 107 5.05 -5.98 -12.66
C PHE A 107 6.28 -6.83 -12.36
N LEU A 108 6.10 -8.07 -11.89
CA LEU A 108 7.21 -8.97 -11.53
C LEU A 108 7.98 -9.51 -12.75
N GLU A 109 7.34 -9.54 -13.93
CA GLU A 109 7.99 -9.83 -15.21
C GLU A 109 8.81 -8.62 -15.71
N ALA A 110 8.27 -7.41 -15.58
CA ALA A 110 8.97 -6.18 -15.95
C ALA A 110 10.12 -5.83 -15.00
N HIS A 111 9.99 -6.19 -13.72
CA HIS A 111 10.94 -5.88 -12.66
C HIS A 111 11.32 -7.14 -11.85
N PRO A 112 12.07 -8.08 -12.46
CA PRO A 112 12.38 -9.37 -11.84
C PRO A 112 13.28 -9.25 -10.61
N SER A 113 13.87 -8.07 -10.34
CA SER A 113 14.60 -7.81 -9.11
C SER A 113 13.69 -7.72 -7.88
N GLU A 114 12.40 -7.42 -8.06
CA GLU A 114 11.51 -7.11 -6.95
C GLU A 114 10.79 -8.36 -6.41
N THR A 115 10.24 -8.25 -5.20
CA THR A 115 9.25 -9.17 -4.65
C THR A 115 8.06 -8.39 -4.13
N VAL A 116 6.87 -9.01 -4.18
CA VAL A 116 5.65 -8.44 -3.61
C VAL A 116 5.24 -9.24 -2.38
N VAL A 117 5.17 -8.58 -1.22
CA VAL A 117 4.55 -9.18 -0.03
C VAL A 117 3.06 -8.84 -0.05
N MET A 118 2.21 -9.85 -0.19
CA MET A 118 0.76 -9.66 -0.36
C MET A 118 -0.01 -10.23 0.83
N ARG A 119 -0.69 -9.36 1.59
CA ARG A 119 -1.74 -9.81 2.52
C ARG A 119 -3.01 -10.10 1.73
N LEU A 120 -3.55 -11.32 1.86
CA LEU A 120 -4.84 -11.69 1.29
C LEU A 120 -5.80 -12.06 2.42
N LYS A 121 -6.92 -11.34 2.51
CA LYS A 121 -7.92 -11.49 3.57
C LYS A 121 -9.30 -11.83 3.00
N GLU A 122 -10.01 -12.73 3.65
CA GLU A 122 -11.45 -12.91 3.45
C GLU A 122 -12.20 -11.81 4.22
N GLU A 123 -12.53 -10.71 3.52
CA GLU A 123 -13.13 -9.53 4.16
C GLU A 123 -14.58 -9.73 4.59
N GLY A 124 -15.31 -10.60 3.89
CA GLY A 124 -16.73 -10.81 4.14
C GLY A 124 -17.22 -12.14 3.61
N ARG A 125 -18.48 -12.43 3.91
CA ARG A 125 -19.15 -13.65 3.47
C ARG A 125 -19.25 -13.72 1.94
N PRO A 126 -19.34 -14.93 1.36
CA PRO A 126 -19.63 -15.11 -0.06
C PRO A 126 -20.86 -14.32 -0.52
N LEU A 127 -20.81 -13.82 -1.75
CA LEU A 127 -21.89 -13.04 -2.34
C LEU A 127 -23.04 -13.94 -2.80
N GLY A 128 -24.28 -13.51 -2.55
CA GLY A 128 -25.50 -14.20 -2.97
C GLY A 128 -25.62 -15.60 -2.37
N ASN A 129 -25.92 -16.59 -3.21
CA ASN A 129 -26.07 -18.00 -2.81
C ASN A 129 -24.79 -18.82 -2.99
N ASN A 130 -23.63 -18.17 -3.11
CA ASN A 130 -22.35 -18.86 -3.28
C ASN A 130 -21.98 -19.63 -2.00
N THR A 131 -21.74 -20.93 -2.12
CA THR A 131 -21.32 -21.81 -1.02
C THR A 131 -19.84 -22.21 -1.10
N MET A 132 -19.12 -21.75 -2.13
CA MET A 132 -17.69 -21.99 -2.29
C MET A 132 -16.92 -21.33 -1.15
N THR A 133 -15.97 -22.06 -0.58
CA THR A 133 -15.08 -21.50 0.44
C THR A 133 -14.08 -20.52 -0.19
N PHE A 134 -13.57 -19.57 0.59
CA PHE A 134 -12.53 -18.67 0.11
C PHE A 134 -11.26 -19.44 -0.33
N GLU A 135 -10.89 -20.50 0.39
CA GLU A 135 -9.75 -21.38 0.02
C GLU A 135 -9.97 -22.05 -1.34
N ASP A 136 -11.17 -22.57 -1.61
CA ASP A 136 -11.48 -23.19 -2.91
C ASP A 136 -11.42 -22.17 -4.05
N ALA A 137 -12.00 -20.99 -3.83
CA ALA A 137 -11.93 -19.89 -4.80
C ALA A 137 -10.47 -19.48 -5.07
N PHE A 138 -9.67 -19.30 -4.02
CA PHE A 138 -8.25 -18.99 -4.12
C PHE A 138 -7.50 -20.07 -4.92
N ASN A 139 -7.74 -21.35 -4.63
CA ASN A 139 -7.14 -22.48 -5.34
C ASN A 139 -7.46 -22.51 -6.84
N ILE A 140 -8.67 -22.09 -7.24
CA ILE A 140 -9.00 -21.96 -8.66
C ILE A 140 -8.03 -21.00 -9.34
N TYR A 141 -7.78 -19.82 -8.77
CA TYR A 141 -6.84 -18.85 -9.34
C TYR A 141 -5.39 -19.35 -9.42
N LEU A 142 -4.96 -20.18 -8.47
CA LEU A 142 -3.59 -20.73 -8.49
C LEU A 142 -3.41 -21.86 -9.50
N HIS A 143 -4.45 -22.66 -9.75
CA HIS A 143 -4.26 -23.99 -10.34
C HIS A 143 -5.16 -24.28 -11.55
N ASN A 144 -6.30 -23.62 -11.68
CA ASN A 144 -7.34 -24.02 -12.61
C ASN A 144 -7.82 -22.88 -13.52
N ASP A 145 -7.67 -21.63 -13.10
CA ASP A 145 -8.07 -20.46 -13.88
C ASP A 145 -7.17 -20.31 -15.11
N THR A 146 -7.79 -20.12 -16.28
CA THR A 146 -7.07 -20.08 -17.56
C THR A 146 -6.22 -18.83 -17.75
N LEU A 147 -6.51 -17.75 -17.02
CA LEU A 147 -5.78 -16.49 -17.10
C LEU A 147 -4.68 -16.43 -16.05
N THR A 148 -4.95 -16.88 -14.82
CA THR A 148 -4.03 -16.64 -13.70
C THR A 148 -3.17 -17.83 -13.31
N SER A 149 -3.55 -19.08 -13.61
CA SER A 149 -2.84 -20.25 -13.07
C SER A 149 -1.37 -20.33 -13.51
N ALA A 150 -1.05 -20.03 -14.78
CA ALA A 150 0.32 -20.05 -15.27
C ALA A 150 1.21 -19.02 -14.55
N GLY A 151 0.77 -17.76 -14.49
CA GLY A 151 1.46 -16.72 -13.74
C GLY A 151 1.51 -17.02 -12.24
N ALA A 152 0.47 -17.62 -11.68
CA ALA A 152 0.46 -18.00 -10.27
C ALA A 152 1.49 -19.09 -9.95
N GLN A 153 1.64 -20.10 -10.82
CA GLN A 153 2.70 -21.11 -10.69
C GLN A 153 4.11 -20.49 -10.85
N ALA A 154 4.23 -19.47 -11.71
CA ALA A 154 5.50 -18.77 -11.92
C ALA A 154 5.87 -17.86 -10.74
N HIS A 155 4.91 -17.17 -10.14
CA HIS A 155 5.21 -16.07 -9.22
C HIS A 155 4.88 -16.35 -7.75
N PHE A 156 3.98 -17.25 -7.36
CA PHE A 156 3.77 -17.50 -5.92
C PHE A 156 4.92 -18.29 -5.30
N HIS A 157 5.48 -17.77 -4.20
CA HIS A 157 6.46 -18.50 -3.38
C HIS A 157 5.76 -19.14 -2.18
N LYS A 158 5.79 -20.47 -2.10
CA LYS A 158 5.23 -21.20 -0.96
C LYS A 158 6.14 -21.11 0.26
N HIS A 159 5.59 -20.70 1.40
CA HIS A 159 6.32 -20.70 2.67
C HIS A 159 6.06 -21.98 3.48
N ASN A 160 7.11 -22.53 4.09
CA ASN A 160 6.99 -23.58 5.09
C ASN A 160 7.28 -22.97 6.47
N PRO A 161 6.29 -22.87 7.37
CA PRO A 161 6.47 -22.26 8.70
C PRO A 161 7.56 -22.93 9.57
N ARG A 162 7.95 -24.17 9.26
CA ARG A 162 9.04 -24.87 9.97
C ARG A 162 10.43 -24.44 9.52
N LYS A 163 10.54 -23.71 8.40
CA LYS A 163 11.79 -23.21 7.85
C LYS A 163 11.97 -21.73 8.19
N PRO A 164 13.21 -21.22 8.23
CA PRO A 164 13.43 -19.77 8.30
C PRO A 164 12.74 -19.04 7.14
N PHE A 165 12.53 -17.74 7.32
CA PHE A 165 12.11 -16.88 6.23
C PHE A 165 13.11 -16.94 5.06
N PRO A 166 12.62 -16.95 3.81
CA PRO A 166 13.49 -16.97 2.64
C PRO A 166 14.30 -15.67 2.51
N ALA A 167 15.49 -15.79 1.94
CA ALA A 167 16.29 -14.64 1.52
C ALA A 167 15.70 -14.00 0.26
N LEU A 168 16.07 -12.74 0.00
CA LEU A 168 15.54 -11.94 -1.10
C LEU A 168 15.72 -12.62 -2.47
N GLY A 169 16.86 -13.27 -2.71
CA GLY A 169 17.14 -13.98 -3.96
C GLY A 169 16.13 -15.09 -4.27
N ALA A 170 15.61 -15.77 -3.24
CA ALA A 170 14.57 -16.80 -3.41
C ALA A 170 13.17 -16.21 -3.66
N LEU A 171 13.00 -14.91 -3.38
CA LEU A 171 11.75 -14.17 -3.52
C LEU A 171 11.73 -13.24 -4.74
N ARG A 172 12.86 -13.01 -5.41
CA ARG A 172 12.90 -12.20 -6.63
C ARG A 172 11.95 -12.74 -7.70
N SER A 173 11.18 -11.83 -8.30
CA SER A 173 10.06 -12.12 -9.19
C SER A 173 9.00 -13.03 -8.54
N LYS A 174 8.83 -12.99 -7.22
CA LYS A 174 7.80 -13.75 -6.50
C LYS A 174 6.86 -12.89 -5.68
N ILE A 175 5.66 -13.43 -5.47
CA ILE A 175 4.69 -13.01 -4.46
C ILE A 175 4.90 -13.86 -3.21
N PHE A 176 5.17 -13.21 -2.08
CA PHE A 176 5.23 -13.84 -0.76
C PHE A 176 3.95 -13.53 0.03
N LEU A 177 3.16 -14.57 0.31
CA LEU A 177 1.80 -14.41 0.85
C LEU A 177 1.79 -14.24 2.37
N LEU A 178 1.06 -13.25 2.86
CA LEU A 178 0.56 -13.15 4.24
C LEU A 178 -0.91 -13.60 4.22
N GLN A 179 -1.16 -14.82 4.68
CA GLN A 179 -2.44 -15.48 4.57
C GLN A 179 -3.37 -15.08 5.71
N ASN A 180 -4.47 -14.39 5.39
CA ASN A 180 -5.48 -13.95 6.34
C ASN A 180 -6.87 -14.49 5.96
N PHE A 181 -6.95 -15.77 5.68
CA PHE A 181 -8.20 -16.50 5.47
C PHE A 181 -8.06 -17.93 6.00
N PRO A 182 -9.15 -18.58 6.41
CA PRO A 182 -9.12 -19.97 6.87
C PRO A 182 -8.70 -20.92 5.74
N SER A 183 -7.80 -21.86 6.03
CA SER A 183 -7.43 -22.92 5.09
C SER A 183 -7.22 -24.25 5.81
N LYS A 184 -7.74 -25.33 5.23
CA LYS A 184 -7.68 -26.69 5.77
C LYS A 184 -7.20 -27.73 4.75
N GLY A 185 -7.03 -27.33 3.48
CA GLY A 185 -6.61 -28.22 2.42
C GLY A 185 -5.18 -28.73 2.60
N PRO A 186 -4.79 -29.81 1.89
CA PRO A 186 -3.45 -30.40 1.99
C PRO A 186 -2.32 -29.46 1.53
N LYS A 187 -2.67 -28.38 0.81
CA LYS A 187 -1.72 -27.37 0.34
C LYS A 187 -1.51 -26.24 1.36
N SER A 188 -2.37 -26.12 2.36
CA SER A 188 -2.28 -25.17 3.48
C SER A 188 -1.06 -25.44 4.38
N PRO A 189 -0.45 -24.40 4.96
CA PRO A 189 -0.64 -22.99 4.63
C PRO A 189 0.06 -22.63 3.31
N TYR A 190 -0.40 -21.54 2.70
CA TYR A 190 0.14 -21.03 1.44
C TYR A 190 1.24 -19.99 1.67
N GLY A 191 1.24 -19.36 2.83
CA GLY A 191 2.17 -18.31 3.24
C GLY A 191 2.32 -18.22 4.76
N VAL A 192 2.71 -17.05 5.25
CA VAL A 192 2.74 -16.76 6.69
C VAL A 192 1.31 -16.54 7.17
N ILE A 193 0.87 -17.25 8.20
CA ILE A 193 -0.48 -17.08 8.76
C ILE A 193 -0.53 -15.74 9.51
N TRP A 194 -1.52 -14.92 9.18
CA TRP A 194 -1.76 -13.64 9.86
C TRP A 194 -1.97 -13.85 11.37
N GLU A 195 -1.40 -12.97 12.19
CA GLU A 195 -1.43 -13.07 13.67
C GLU A 195 -0.79 -14.34 14.27
N SER A 196 -0.02 -15.10 13.48
CA SER A 196 0.76 -16.22 14.02
C SER A 196 1.98 -15.75 14.83
N SER A 197 2.62 -16.70 15.53
CA SER A 197 3.88 -16.46 16.26
C SER A 197 5.05 -16.04 15.37
N ASP A 198 4.92 -16.16 14.05
CA ASP A 198 5.93 -15.75 13.08
C ASP A 198 5.81 -14.25 12.72
N MET A 199 4.92 -13.50 13.39
CA MET A 199 4.69 -12.08 13.17
C MET A 199 4.70 -11.27 14.47
N VAL A 200 5.19 -10.04 14.39
CA VAL A 200 5.02 -9.01 15.41
C VAL A 200 4.21 -7.89 14.77
N LEU A 201 2.92 -7.85 15.11
CA LEU A 201 1.95 -6.96 14.50
C LEU A 201 1.63 -5.77 15.40
N GLU A 202 1.61 -4.58 14.80
CA GLU A 202 0.89 -3.42 15.33
C GLU A 202 -0.33 -3.17 14.43
N ASP A 203 -1.51 -3.26 15.03
CA ASP A 203 -2.80 -3.10 14.36
C ASP A 203 -3.84 -2.45 15.31
N LEU A 204 -3.41 -1.42 16.05
CA LEU A 204 -4.35 -0.62 16.84
C LEU A 204 -5.11 0.30 15.88
N TRP A 205 -6.32 -0.07 15.47
CA TRP A 205 -7.13 0.74 14.54
C TRP A 205 -8.39 1.34 15.20
N ILE A 206 -8.81 0.81 16.36
CA ILE A 206 -9.89 1.38 17.17
C ILE A 206 -9.28 2.31 18.21
N ILE A 207 -9.56 3.60 18.10
CA ILE A 207 -9.18 4.61 19.09
C ILE A 207 -10.46 5.13 19.76
N PRO A 208 -10.54 5.19 21.12
CA PRO A 208 -11.75 5.58 21.83
C PRO A 208 -12.27 6.99 21.48
N SER A 209 -11.36 7.94 21.22
CA SER A 209 -11.70 9.31 20.79
C SER A 209 -10.48 10.01 20.18
N MET A 210 -10.67 11.16 19.53
CA MET A 210 -9.57 11.95 18.95
C MET A 210 -8.48 12.35 19.96
N GLU A 211 -8.84 12.50 21.25
CA GLU A 211 -7.87 12.80 22.32
C GLU A 211 -6.91 11.62 22.58
N HIS A 212 -7.27 10.41 22.15
CA HIS A 212 -6.48 9.18 22.32
C HIS A 212 -5.63 8.84 21.08
N LEU A 213 -5.55 9.74 20.09
CA LEU A 213 -4.69 9.53 18.91
C LEU A 213 -3.22 9.29 19.28
N TYR A 214 -2.77 9.85 20.41
CA TYR A 214 -1.42 9.58 20.91
C TYR A 214 -1.17 8.09 21.21
N MET A 215 -2.22 7.32 21.55
CA MET A 215 -2.09 5.88 21.78
C MET A 215 -1.69 5.15 20.50
N LYS A 216 -2.19 5.61 19.35
CA LYS A 216 -1.75 5.10 18.06
C LYS A 216 -0.29 5.46 17.79
N TRP A 217 0.13 6.69 18.13
CA TRP A 217 1.54 7.09 17.95
C TRP A 217 2.47 6.27 18.81
N GLU A 218 2.12 6.09 20.08
CA GLU A 218 2.91 5.28 20.99
C GLU A 218 2.98 3.82 20.53
N ALA A 219 1.86 3.24 20.05
CA ALA A 219 1.84 1.89 19.50
C ALA A 219 2.76 1.75 18.28
N ILE A 220 2.67 2.69 17.33
CA ILE A 220 3.52 2.75 16.14
C ILE A 220 4.98 2.92 16.52
N GLU A 221 5.31 3.89 17.36
CA GLU A 221 6.68 4.19 17.79
C GLU A 221 7.30 2.97 18.47
N ASN A 222 6.55 2.31 19.36
CA ASN A 222 6.99 1.08 20.01
C ASN A 222 7.16 -0.08 19.01
N ALA A 223 6.32 -0.18 17.98
CA ALA A 223 6.49 -1.18 16.93
C ALA A 223 7.77 -0.95 16.12
N LEU A 224 8.00 0.29 15.70
CA LEU A 224 9.20 0.69 14.94
C LEU A 224 10.47 0.51 15.78
N LYS A 225 10.47 0.92 17.05
CA LYS A 225 11.60 0.70 17.98
C LYS A 225 11.91 -0.79 18.13
N ARG A 226 10.89 -1.63 18.32
CA ARG A 226 11.06 -3.09 18.42
C ARG A 226 11.66 -3.68 17.16
N ALA A 227 11.24 -3.22 15.98
CA ALA A 227 11.82 -3.66 14.71
C ALA A 227 13.29 -3.24 14.58
N ALA A 228 13.60 -1.97 14.90
CA ALA A 228 14.92 -1.37 14.81
C ALA A 228 15.95 -2.04 15.72
N THR A 229 15.55 -2.44 16.94
CA THR A 229 16.42 -3.13 17.89
C THR A 229 16.50 -4.65 17.66
N SER A 230 15.74 -5.20 16.70
CA SER A 230 15.73 -6.63 16.43
C SER A 230 16.95 -7.06 15.60
N LYS A 231 17.39 -8.32 15.79
CA LYS A 231 18.47 -8.88 14.97
C LYS A 231 18.05 -8.92 13.48
N PRO A 232 18.95 -8.61 12.52
CA PRO A 232 18.63 -8.65 11.09
C PRO A 232 18.08 -9.99 10.61
N ASN A 233 18.62 -11.11 11.10
CA ASN A 233 18.21 -12.48 10.74
C ASN A 233 17.34 -13.11 11.83
N ASN A 234 16.25 -12.43 12.20
CA ASN A 234 15.30 -12.97 13.16
C ASN A 234 14.29 -13.92 12.48
N ARG A 235 13.44 -14.55 13.30
CA ARG A 235 12.43 -15.50 12.85
C ARG A 235 11.02 -14.91 12.77
N VAL A 236 10.87 -13.59 12.81
CA VAL A 236 9.55 -12.94 12.85
C VAL A 236 9.45 -11.77 11.87
N LEU A 237 8.30 -11.62 11.25
CA LEU A 237 8.00 -10.48 10.40
C LEU A 237 7.43 -9.33 11.26
N TYR A 238 8.12 -8.19 11.28
CA TYR A 238 7.60 -6.98 11.92
C TYR A 238 6.73 -6.23 10.92
N LEU A 239 5.50 -5.89 11.32
CA LEU A 239 4.57 -5.12 10.51
C LEU A 239 3.80 -4.11 11.36
N ALA A 240 3.76 -2.85 10.92
CA ALA A 240 3.04 -1.77 11.59
C ALA A 240 2.09 -1.02 10.63
N HIS A 241 0.90 -0.65 11.11
CA HIS A 241 -0.09 0.10 10.33
C HIS A 241 -0.07 1.59 10.72
N LEU A 242 0.37 2.45 9.80
CA LEU A 242 0.49 3.89 9.94
C LEU A 242 -0.77 4.66 9.52
N SER A 243 -1.97 4.11 9.73
CA SER A 243 -3.26 4.69 9.30
C SER A 243 -3.59 6.09 9.84
N ALA A 244 -2.66 6.76 10.52
CA ALA A 244 -2.76 8.20 10.77
C ALA A 244 -1.42 8.98 10.90
N SER A 245 -0.20 8.44 10.74
CA SER A 245 1.03 9.13 11.20
C SER A 245 1.84 9.88 10.13
N THR A 246 2.32 11.09 10.44
CA THR A 246 3.46 11.74 9.76
C THR A 246 4.76 11.24 10.39
N ALA A 247 5.66 10.62 9.61
CA ALA A 247 6.93 10.12 10.16
C ALA A 247 7.81 11.25 10.69
N GLY A 248 8.14 11.18 11.97
CA GLY A 248 9.18 11.98 12.61
C GLY A 248 9.88 11.15 13.67
N GLY A 249 11.16 10.86 13.46
CA GLY A 249 12.09 10.49 14.54
C GLY A 249 12.29 9.00 14.86
N ALA A 250 12.48 8.13 13.87
CA ALA A 250 12.96 6.76 14.15
C ALA A 250 14.49 6.64 13.94
N ASP A 251 15.17 6.04 14.93
CA ASP A 251 16.60 5.66 14.95
C ASP A 251 17.05 4.89 13.69
N ALA A 252 18.37 4.81 13.46
CA ALA A 252 19.05 4.26 12.27
C ALA A 252 18.83 2.75 11.95
N GLY A 253 17.81 2.10 12.52
CA GLY A 253 17.49 0.68 12.30
C GLY A 253 16.39 0.44 11.26
N LYS A 254 16.18 -0.85 10.92
CA LYS A 254 15.08 -1.28 10.03
C LYS A 254 13.70 -1.03 10.66
N THR A 255 12.69 -0.80 9.83
CA THR A 255 11.30 -0.61 10.27
C THR A 255 10.45 -1.87 10.16
N GLY A 256 10.89 -2.88 9.40
CA GLY A 256 10.03 -3.96 8.94
C GLY A 256 9.05 -3.48 7.86
N ILE A 257 7.89 -4.11 7.76
CA ILE A 257 6.84 -3.72 6.81
C ILE A 257 6.02 -2.58 7.40
N VAL A 258 5.89 -1.50 6.64
CA VAL A 258 5.15 -0.30 7.04
C VAL A 258 3.94 -0.14 6.14
N ILE A 259 2.74 -0.40 6.66
CA ILE A 259 1.48 -0.30 5.91
C ILE A 259 0.88 1.10 6.10
N MET A 260 0.57 1.80 5.02
CA MET A 260 0.16 3.21 5.05
C MET A 260 -1.19 3.43 4.38
N ASP A 261 -2.03 4.27 4.98
CA ASP A 261 -3.10 4.95 4.25
C ASP A 261 -2.50 6.13 3.48
N PHE A 262 -2.82 6.25 2.19
CA PHE A 262 -2.32 7.34 1.33
C PHE A 262 -0.79 7.48 1.33
N PRO A 263 -0.03 6.49 0.82
CA PRO A 263 1.44 6.55 0.81
C PRO A 263 1.93 7.78 0.04
N GLY A 264 2.52 8.74 0.75
CA GLY A 264 3.22 9.88 0.16
C GLY A 264 4.69 9.53 -0.10
N ARG A 265 5.27 10.06 -1.18
CA ARG A 265 6.66 9.76 -1.56
C ARG A 265 7.66 10.03 -0.43
N ALA A 266 7.53 11.11 0.33
CA ALA A 266 8.47 11.41 1.42
C ALA A 266 8.53 10.28 2.47
N LEU A 267 7.38 9.69 2.81
CA LEU A 267 7.32 8.58 3.75
C LEU A 267 7.86 7.28 3.13
N VAL A 268 7.57 7.04 1.85
CA VAL A 268 8.14 5.91 1.11
C VAL A 268 9.67 6.02 1.07
N ASP A 269 10.22 7.19 0.72
CA ASP A 269 11.65 7.47 0.68
C ASP A 269 12.30 7.21 2.04
N GLU A 270 11.66 7.64 3.13
CA GLU A 270 12.14 7.40 4.50
C GLU A 270 12.16 5.92 4.91
N VAL A 271 11.18 5.12 4.49
CA VAL A 271 11.15 3.67 4.73
C VAL A 271 12.25 3.00 3.90
N LEU A 272 12.39 3.37 2.62
CA LEU A 272 13.39 2.79 1.72
C LEU A 272 14.82 3.11 2.16
N ALA A 273 15.08 4.32 2.65
CA ALA A 273 16.38 4.73 3.19
C ALA A 273 16.88 3.85 4.35
N ARG A 274 15.98 3.11 5.02
CA ARG A 274 16.36 2.16 6.08
C ARG A 274 17.03 0.89 5.55
N ASN A 275 17.07 0.70 4.23
CA ASN A 275 17.77 -0.40 3.58
C ASN A 275 19.20 -0.06 3.13
N THR A 276 19.68 1.19 3.29
CA THR A 276 20.99 1.63 2.79
C THR A 276 22.13 0.72 3.26
N ALA A 277 22.16 0.36 4.55
CA ALA A 277 23.19 -0.54 5.09
C ALA A 277 23.15 -1.96 4.46
N LEU A 278 22.00 -2.42 3.96
CA LEU A 278 21.92 -3.69 3.23
C LEU A 278 22.45 -3.53 1.81
N ALA A 279 22.14 -2.41 1.15
CA ALA A 279 22.56 -2.12 -0.22
C ALA A 279 24.07 -1.85 -0.34
N ASP A 280 24.67 -1.14 0.63
CA ASP A 280 26.10 -0.83 0.63
C ASP A 280 26.98 -2.09 0.69
N ARG A 281 26.51 -3.16 1.35
CA ARG A 281 27.19 -4.48 1.35
C ARG A 281 27.32 -5.08 -0.05
N SER A 282 26.46 -4.70 -0.99
CA SER A 282 26.56 -5.14 -2.39
C SER A 282 27.68 -4.41 -3.15
N ALA A 283 28.12 -3.23 -2.70
CA ALA A 283 29.16 -2.45 -3.36
C ALA A 283 30.59 -2.84 -2.92
N GLU A 284 30.71 -3.59 -1.82
CA GLU A 284 31.99 -4.09 -1.28
C GLU A 284 32.37 -5.51 -1.79
N LEU A 285 31.46 -6.17 -2.52
CA LEU A 285 31.64 -7.50 -3.13
C LEU A 285 31.83 -7.40 -4.64
#